data_AF-U2QS93-F1
#
_entry.id   AF-U2QS93-F1
#
_cell.length_a   1.000
_cell.length_b   1.000
_cell.length_c   1.000
_cell.angle_alpha   90.00
_cell.angle_beta   90.00
_cell.angle_gamma   90.00
#
_symmetry.space_group_name_H-M   'P 1'
#
loop_
_entity.id
_entity.type
_entity.pdbx_description
1 polymer ?
#
loop_
_entity_poly.entity_id
_entity_poly.type
_entity_poly.pdbx_seq_one_letter_code
_entity_poly.pdbx_strand_id
1 'polypeptide(L)'
;MKQQKVGGSMKKRRLGSLEVSETGMVCMGLSHGYGRIPPEEESVATIRAAYDAGCTFFDTAEGYGAALHGAGHNEKLLGDAVRGFRDSVTLATKFHFMGDAPEGTDGVESCIRDHLARSLKNLRTDHVDLYYLHRVNRRVPVQAVADVMSRLIGDGLIRRPHPGMGPVTSGREHARRGARRHPGLGGPESLQHARARLRT
;
A
#
# COMPACT_ATOMS: atom_id res chain seq x y z
N MET A 1 -25.93 16.91 23.97
CA MET A 1 -25.94 17.33 22.56
C MET A 1 -25.84 16.09 21.68
N LYS A 2 -26.86 15.77 20.90
CA LYS A 2 -26.81 14.64 19.95
C LYS A 2 -25.97 15.06 18.75
N GLN A 3 -24.84 14.41 18.52
CA GLN A 3 -24.10 14.60 17.27
C GLN A 3 -25.01 14.13 16.12
N GLN A 4 -25.37 15.05 15.22
CA GLN A 4 -26.02 14.70 13.97
C GLN A 4 -25.01 13.88 13.15
N LYS A 5 -25.34 12.63 12.83
CA LYS A 5 -24.71 11.91 11.73
C LYS A 5 -24.91 12.77 10.48
N VAL A 6 -23.83 13.32 9.93
CA VAL A 6 -23.88 14.01 8.64
C VAL A 6 -24.34 12.99 7.60
N GLY A 7 -25.62 13.11 7.23
CA GLY A 7 -26.33 12.19 6.36
C GLY A 7 -25.95 12.39 4.90
N GLY A 8 -24.98 11.60 4.46
CA GLY A 8 -24.76 11.27 3.06
C GLY A 8 -23.99 9.96 3.02
N SER A 9 -24.46 8.97 2.27
CA SER A 9 -23.68 7.74 2.04
C SER A 9 -22.33 8.13 1.42
N MET A 10 -21.22 7.63 1.96
CA MET A 10 -19.88 7.89 1.43
C MET A 10 -19.88 7.60 -0.08
N LYS A 11 -19.57 8.62 -0.89
CA LYS A 11 -19.49 8.45 -2.34
C LYS A 11 -18.26 7.65 -2.69
N LYS A 12 -18.30 6.98 -3.84
CA LYS A 12 -17.16 6.23 -4.37
C LYS A 12 -16.55 6.95 -5.56
N ARG A 13 -15.24 6.77 -5.74
CA ARG A 13 -14.43 7.31 -6.84
C ARG A 13 -13.63 6.17 -7.47
N ARG A 14 -13.25 6.33 -8.74
CA ARG A 14 -12.43 5.34 -9.44
C ARG A 14 -10.99 5.83 -9.54
N LEU A 15 -10.05 5.00 -9.11
CA LEU A 15 -8.61 5.17 -9.34
C LEU A 15 -8.16 4.06 -10.28
N GLY A 16 -8.13 4.36 -11.58
CA GLY A 16 -7.98 3.33 -12.61
C GLY A 16 -9.15 2.34 -12.54
N SER A 17 -8.85 1.05 -12.29
CA SER A 17 -9.87 0.01 -12.08
C SER A 17 -10.28 -0.19 -10.62
N LEU A 18 -9.62 0.47 -9.67
CA LEU A 18 -9.98 0.39 -8.24
C LEU A 18 -11.15 1.32 -7.95
N GLU A 19 -12.03 0.88 -7.06
CA GLU A 19 -13.11 1.69 -6.52
C GLU A 19 -12.79 2.01 -5.05
N VAL A 20 -12.74 3.29 -4.72
CA VAL A 20 -12.34 3.82 -3.42
C VAL A 20 -13.41 4.75 -2.86
N SER A 21 -13.41 5.00 -1.55
CA SER A 21 -14.18 6.10 -0.97
C SER A 21 -13.69 7.46 -1.51
N GLU A 22 -14.61 8.43 -1.58
CA GLU A 22 -14.30 9.80 -2.00
C GLU A 22 -13.25 10.46 -1.11
N THR A 23 -13.25 10.13 0.18
CA THR A 23 -12.23 10.52 1.15
C THR A 23 -11.43 9.29 1.55
N GLY A 24 -10.10 9.40 1.47
CA GLY A 24 -9.17 8.41 2.03
C GLY A 24 -8.58 8.85 3.37
N MET A 25 -8.02 7.91 4.12
CA MET A 25 -7.32 8.17 5.38
C MET A 25 -5.81 7.97 5.20
N VAL A 26 -5.05 9.05 5.39
CA VAL A 26 -3.59 8.99 5.50
C VAL A 26 -3.22 8.65 6.94
N CYS A 27 -2.60 7.50 7.15
CA CYS A 27 -2.31 6.98 8.48
C CYS A 27 -1.05 7.56 9.12
N MET A 28 -0.29 8.40 8.40
CA MET A 28 1.00 8.96 8.85
C MET A 28 0.94 9.54 10.28
N GLY A 29 -0.11 10.32 10.58
CA GLY A 29 -0.31 10.99 11.89
C GLY A 29 -0.38 10.03 13.09
N LEU A 30 -0.62 8.75 12.85
CA LEU A 30 -0.66 7.71 13.88
C LEU A 30 0.73 7.16 14.24
N SER A 31 1.80 7.70 13.65
CA SER A 31 3.17 7.26 13.93
C SER A 31 4.21 8.36 13.78
N HIS A 32 3.90 9.44 13.08
CA HIS A 32 4.81 10.56 12.85
C HIS A 32 4.04 11.81 12.33
N GLY A 33 4.72 12.95 12.26
CA GLY A 33 4.34 14.09 11.44
C GLY A 33 3.55 15.16 12.17
N TYR A 34 2.68 14.79 13.12
CA TYR A 34 1.82 15.73 13.82
C TYR A 34 1.77 15.48 15.32
N GLY A 35 2.16 16.48 16.10
CA GLY A 35 1.91 16.56 17.53
C GLY A 35 2.31 15.31 18.33
N ARG A 36 1.55 15.05 19.40
CA ARG A 36 1.70 13.84 20.21
C ARG A 36 1.11 12.66 19.46
N ILE A 37 1.91 11.62 19.27
CA ILE A 37 1.46 10.35 18.67
C ILE A 37 0.48 9.67 19.63
N PRO A 38 -0.73 9.29 19.16
CA PRO A 38 -1.71 8.61 20.00
C PRO A 38 -1.22 7.21 20.40
N PRO A 39 -1.72 6.65 21.51
CA PRO A 39 -1.53 5.24 21.84
C PRO A 39 -1.96 4.32 20.69
N GLU A 40 -1.37 3.12 20.64
CA GLU A 40 -1.64 2.13 19.58
C GLU A 40 -3.13 1.73 19.53
N GLU A 41 -3.75 1.49 20.68
CA GLU A 41 -5.18 1.13 20.76
C GLU A 41 -6.09 2.22 20.18
N GLU A 42 -5.83 3.49 20.51
CA GLU A 42 -6.56 4.63 19.95
C GLU A 42 -6.32 4.79 18.45
N SER A 43 -5.09 4.52 17.98
CA SER A 43 -4.74 4.55 16.56
C SER A 43 -5.54 3.51 15.77
N VAL A 44 -5.59 2.27 16.27
CA VAL A 44 -6.37 1.18 15.69
C VAL A 44 -7.87 1.50 15.71
N ALA A 45 -8.38 2.02 16.82
CA ALA A 45 -9.78 2.43 16.94
C ALA A 45 -10.13 3.55 15.93
N THR A 46 -9.22 4.50 15.70
CA THR A 46 -9.41 5.60 14.74
C THR A 46 -9.53 5.09 13.30
N ILE A 47 -8.66 4.15 12.89
CA ILE A 47 -8.72 3.54 11.56
C ILE A 47 -10.04 2.79 11.37
N ARG A 48 -10.48 2.03 12.38
CA ARG A 48 -11.76 1.30 12.36
C ARG A 48 -12.96 2.24 12.30
N ALA A 49 -12.95 3.32 13.07
CA ALA A 49 -13.98 4.34 13.04
C ALA A 49 -14.07 5.02 11.66
N ALA A 50 -12.94 5.23 10.98
CA ALA A 50 -12.94 5.73 9.60
C ALA A 50 -13.61 4.74 8.64
N TYR A 51 -13.34 3.44 8.78
CA TYR A 51 -14.01 2.39 8.01
C TYR A 51 -15.51 2.35 8.28
N ASP A 52 -15.94 2.42 9.55
CA ASP A 52 -17.35 2.47 9.94
C ASP A 52 -18.08 3.71 9.42
N ALA A 53 -17.34 4.81 9.19
CA ALA A 53 -17.83 6.01 8.52
C ALA A 53 -17.85 5.90 6.97
N GLY A 54 -17.47 4.75 6.41
CA GLY A 54 -17.49 4.45 4.98
C GLY A 54 -16.16 4.66 4.24
N CYS A 55 -15.08 5.02 4.93
CA CYS A 55 -13.76 5.14 4.31
C CYS A 55 -13.24 3.75 3.90
N THR A 56 -12.89 3.58 2.63
CA THR A 56 -12.34 2.33 2.09
C THR A 56 -10.98 2.51 1.45
N PHE A 57 -10.34 3.67 1.61
CA PHE A 57 -9.01 3.94 1.05
C PHE A 57 -8.05 4.39 2.14
N PHE A 58 -7.06 3.57 2.44
CA PHE A 58 -6.07 3.81 3.50
C PHE A 58 -4.68 3.90 2.90
N ASP A 59 -3.96 4.94 3.29
CA ASP A 59 -2.62 5.26 2.82
C ASP A 59 -1.60 5.20 3.97
N THR A 60 -0.48 4.53 3.75
CA THR A 60 0.65 4.42 4.68
C THR A 60 1.98 4.44 3.90
N ALA A 61 3.11 4.25 4.56
CA ALA A 61 4.43 4.06 3.95
C ALA A 61 5.36 3.35 4.92
N GLU A 62 6.33 2.59 4.42
CA GLU A 62 7.33 1.88 5.25
C GLU A 62 8.16 2.84 6.13
N GLY A 63 8.30 4.10 5.70
CA GLY A 63 9.05 5.13 6.39
C GLY A 63 8.27 5.89 7.47
N TYR A 64 6.95 5.76 7.53
CA TYR A 64 6.16 6.46 8.55
C TYR A 64 6.41 5.89 9.94
N GLY A 65 6.93 6.73 10.83
CA GLY A 65 7.34 6.36 12.19
C GLY A 65 8.77 5.86 12.33
N ALA A 66 9.56 5.80 11.24
CA ALA A 66 10.90 5.19 11.26
C ALA A 66 11.85 5.78 12.32
N ALA A 67 11.85 7.10 12.48
CA ALA A 67 12.70 7.80 13.44
C ALA A 67 12.24 7.71 14.90
N LEU A 68 10.98 7.35 15.15
CA LEU A 68 10.36 7.36 16.49
C LEU A 68 10.11 5.94 17.03
N HIS A 69 9.72 5.02 16.16
CA HIS A 69 9.23 3.68 16.51
C HIS A 69 9.90 2.56 15.68
N GLY A 70 10.84 2.92 14.79
CA GLY A 70 11.46 1.99 13.85
C GLY A 70 10.65 1.81 12.55
N ALA A 71 11.31 1.22 11.55
CA ALA A 71 10.76 1.07 10.21
C ALA A 71 9.50 0.18 10.19
N GLY A 72 8.51 0.56 9.38
CA GLY A 72 7.28 -0.20 9.18
C GLY A 72 6.27 -0.11 10.33
N HIS A 73 6.47 0.75 11.33
CA HIS A 73 5.54 0.89 12.46
C HIS A 73 4.11 1.23 11.98
N ASN A 74 3.95 2.21 11.10
CA ASN A 74 2.62 2.61 10.62
C ASN A 74 1.93 1.53 9.77
N GLU A 75 2.71 0.75 9.01
CA GLU A 75 2.20 -0.40 8.26
C GLU A 75 1.69 -1.51 9.19
N LYS A 76 2.39 -1.77 10.30
CA LYS A 76 1.95 -2.76 11.30
C LYS A 76 0.63 -2.34 11.94
N LEU A 77 0.53 -1.08 12.37
CA LEU A 77 -0.71 -0.51 12.92
C LEU A 77 -1.87 -0.65 11.94
N LEU A 78 -1.66 -0.27 10.67
CA LEU A 78 -2.70 -0.37 9.65
C LEU A 78 -3.08 -1.83 9.38
N GLY A 79 -2.10 -2.73 9.26
CA GLY A 79 -2.33 -4.16 9.07
C GLY A 79 -3.16 -4.79 10.19
N ASP A 80 -2.88 -4.42 11.44
CA ASP A 80 -3.66 -4.86 12.59
C ASP A 80 -5.07 -4.27 12.61
N ALA A 81 -5.21 -2.99 12.28
CA ALA A 81 -6.49 -2.32 12.28
C ALA A 81 -7.47 -2.89 11.26
N VAL A 82 -7.01 -3.19 10.04
CA VAL A 82 -7.84 -3.70 8.92
C VAL A 82 -8.17 -5.18 9.01
N ARG A 83 -7.64 -5.89 10.01
CA ARG A 83 -7.97 -7.30 10.23
C ARG A 83 -9.48 -7.48 10.39
N GLY A 84 -10.06 -8.34 9.55
CA GLY A 84 -11.50 -8.60 9.48
C GLY A 84 -12.22 -7.87 8.35
N PHE A 85 -11.61 -6.83 7.76
CA PHE A 85 -12.18 -6.09 6.62
C PHE A 85 -11.15 -5.73 5.54
N ARG A 86 -9.95 -6.34 5.57
CA ARG A 86 -8.87 -6.14 4.58
C ARG A 86 -9.35 -6.23 3.13
N ASP A 87 -10.20 -7.21 2.81
CA ASP A 87 -10.70 -7.43 1.45
C ASP A 87 -11.71 -6.38 0.99
N SER A 88 -12.24 -5.57 1.93
CA SER A 88 -13.23 -4.51 1.67
C SER A 88 -12.59 -3.13 1.53
N VAL A 89 -11.27 -3.03 1.61
CA VAL A 89 -10.53 -1.76 1.55
C VAL A 89 -9.40 -1.80 0.52
N THR A 90 -9.07 -0.63 0.01
CA THR A 90 -7.90 -0.37 -0.82
C THR A 90 -6.76 0.08 0.08
N LEU A 91 -5.64 -0.67 0.07
CA LEU A 91 -4.42 -0.29 0.78
C LEU A 91 -3.37 0.28 -0.18
N ALA A 92 -2.95 1.50 0.11
CA ALA A 92 -1.79 2.14 -0.48
C ALA A 92 -0.61 2.10 0.49
N THR A 93 0.54 1.61 0.03
CA THR A 93 1.83 1.82 0.72
C THR A 93 2.90 2.31 -0.24
N LYS A 94 4.02 2.76 0.31
CA LYS A 94 5.09 3.44 -0.44
C LYS A 94 6.45 2.98 0.07
N PHE A 95 7.39 2.92 -0.86
CA PHE A 95 8.80 2.64 -0.58
C PHE A 95 9.70 3.74 -1.12
N HIS A 96 10.94 3.79 -0.66
CA HIS A 96 11.95 4.67 -1.27
C HIS A 96 13.34 4.07 -1.14
N PHE A 97 14.18 4.33 -2.13
CA PHE A 97 15.58 3.96 -2.10
C PHE A 97 16.31 4.85 -1.08
N MET A 98 16.83 4.22 -0.02
CA MET A 98 17.67 4.86 0.99
C MET A 98 19.14 4.57 0.68
N GLY A 99 20.00 5.59 0.80
CA GLY A 99 21.44 5.44 0.57
C GLY A 99 21.82 5.39 -0.91
N ASP A 100 22.81 4.58 -1.23
CA ASP A 100 23.31 4.41 -2.60
C ASP A 100 22.29 3.73 -3.52
N ALA A 101 22.38 4.05 -4.81
CA ALA A 101 21.50 3.44 -5.80
C ALA A 101 21.84 1.96 -5.95
N PRO A 102 20.82 1.07 -6.03
CA PRO A 102 21.05 -0.31 -6.40
C PRO A 102 21.76 -0.39 -7.76
N GLU A 103 22.69 -1.34 -7.88
CA GLU A 103 23.46 -1.52 -9.10
C GLU A 103 22.65 -2.27 -10.17
N GLY A 104 22.50 -1.64 -11.34
CA GLY A 104 21.83 -2.26 -12.50
C GLY A 104 20.34 -2.56 -12.29
N THR A 105 19.71 -3.12 -13.32
CA THR A 105 18.28 -3.46 -13.30
C THR A 105 17.97 -4.55 -12.27
N ASP A 106 18.83 -5.56 -12.15
CA ASP A 106 18.62 -6.67 -11.21
C ASP A 106 18.72 -6.21 -9.75
N GLY A 107 19.63 -5.28 -9.44
CA GLY A 107 19.72 -4.67 -8.11
C GLY A 107 18.48 -3.85 -7.77
N VAL A 108 17.95 -3.09 -8.74
CA VAL A 108 16.69 -2.35 -8.58
C VAL A 108 15.52 -3.32 -8.32
N GLU A 109 15.43 -4.41 -9.08
CA GLU A 109 14.38 -5.42 -8.90
C GLU A 109 14.45 -6.08 -7.52
N SER A 110 15.63 -6.57 -7.12
CA SER A 110 15.85 -7.18 -5.81
C SER A 110 15.47 -6.21 -4.69
N CYS A 111 15.90 -4.95 -4.80
CA CYS A 111 15.62 -3.94 -3.78
C CYS A 111 14.12 -3.68 -3.63
N ILE A 112 13.39 -3.48 -4.75
CA ILE A 112 11.94 -3.22 -4.70
C ILE A 112 11.18 -4.44 -4.14
N ARG A 113 11.57 -5.66 -4.52
CA ARG A 113 10.99 -6.90 -4.00
C ARG A 113 11.19 -7.02 -2.49
N ASP A 114 12.38 -6.68 -1.99
CA ASP A 114 12.67 -6.68 -0.55
C ASP A 114 11.82 -5.65 0.22
N HIS A 115 11.66 -4.46 -0.33
CA HIS A 115 10.76 -3.45 0.24
C HIS A 115 9.32 -3.97 0.30
N LEU A 116 8.81 -4.51 -0.81
CA LEU A 116 7.44 -5.01 -0.87
C LEU A 116 7.24 -6.20 0.08
N ALA A 117 8.21 -7.11 0.19
CA ALA A 117 8.18 -8.24 1.10
C ALA A 117 8.02 -7.80 2.56
N ARG A 118 8.74 -6.74 2.97
CA ARG A 118 8.62 -6.15 4.31
C ARG A 118 7.26 -5.50 4.50
N SER A 119 6.79 -4.71 3.54
CA SER A 119 5.47 -4.07 3.58
C SER A 119 4.34 -5.09 3.71
N LEU A 120 4.34 -6.15 2.89
CA LEU A 120 3.33 -7.21 2.94
C LEU A 120 3.34 -7.94 4.30
N LYS A 121 4.53 -8.21 4.85
CA LYS A 121 4.67 -8.78 6.20
C LYS A 121 4.10 -7.84 7.27
N ASN A 122 4.42 -6.55 7.22
CA ASN A 122 3.96 -5.56 8.20
C ASN A 122 2.44 -5.37 8.13
N LEU A 123 1.90 -5.24 6.91
CA LEU A 123 0.47 -5.09 6.64
C LEU A 123 -0.33 -6.38 6.82
N ARG A 124 0.34 -7.52 7.04
CA ARG A 124 -0.25 -8.85 7.23
C ARG A 124 -1.19 -9.24 6.08
N THR A 125 -0.77 -8.96 4.85
CA THR A 125 -1.54 -9.19 3.62
C THR A 125 -0.62 -9.74 2.53
N ASP A 126 -1.18 -10.49 1.59
CA ASP A 126 -0.44 -11.08 0.45
C ASP A 126 -0.32 -10.13 -0.75
N HIS A 127 -1.11 -9.06 -0.76
CA HIS A 127 -1.07 -8.02 -1.77
C HIS A 127 -1.36 -6.63 -1.20
N VAL A 128 -0.91 -5.61 -1.92
CA VAL A 128 -1.35 -4.21 -1.78
C VAL A 128 -2.15 -3.78 -2.99
N ASP A 129 -3.06 -2.82 -2.83
CA ASP A 129 -3.89 -2.35 -3.93
C ASP A 129 -3.17 -1.29 -4.75
N LEU A 130 -2.39 -0.43 -4.08
CA LEU A 130 -1.54 0.59 -4.69
C LEU A 130 -0.16 0.56 -4.02
N TYR A 131 0.89 0.65 -4.83
CA TYR A 131 2.26 0.69 -4.36
C TYR A 131 3.00 1.83 -5.06
N TYR A 132 3.60 2.73 -4.29
CA TYR A 132 4.20 3.95 -4.81
C TYR A 132 5.71 4.00 -4.56
N LEU A 133 6.44 4.54 -5.54
CA LEU A 133 7.75 5.13 -5.27
C LEU A 133 7.54 6.46 -4.54
N HIS A 134 7.85 6.49 -3.24
CA HIS A 134 7.58 7.61 -2.36
C HIS A 134 8.41 8.86 -2.68
N ARG A 135 9.65 8.65 -3.16
CA ARG A 135 10.57 9.71 -3.59
C ARG A 135 11.43 9.22 -4.76
N VAL A 136 11.63 10.10 -5.74
CA VAL A 136 12.50 9.80 -6.88
C VAL A 136 13.97 9.93 -6.47
N ASN A 137 14.73 8.85 -6.64
CA ASN A 137 16.19 8.88 -6.58
C ASN A 137 16.73 9.05 -8.00
N ARG A 138 17.37 10.19 -8.31
CA ARG A 138 17.88 10.51 -9.66
C ARG A 138 18.97 9.57 -10.16
N ARG A 139 19.60 8.80 -9.27
CA ARG A 139 20.61 7.78 -9.63
C ARG A 139 19.97 6.46 -10.09
N VAL A 140 18.67 6.26 -9.85
CA VAL A 140 17.93 5.07 -10.28
C VAL A 140 17.07 5.43 -11.49
N PRO A 141 17.24 4.77 -12.65
CA PRO A 141 16.40 5.01 -13.82
C PRO A 141 14.92 4.74 -13.51
N VAL A 142 14.04 5.71 -13.78
CA VAL A 142 12.60 5.57 -13.50
C VAL A 142 11.96 4.44 -14.32
N GLN A 143 12.47 4.18 -15.54
CA GLN A 143 12.05 3.08 -16.39
C GLN A 143 12.33 1.73 -15.74
N ALA A 144 13.50 1.54 -15.10
CA ALA A 144 13.82 0.30 -14.40
C ALA A 144 12.85 0.05 -13.24
N VAL A 145 12.50 1.09 -12.48
CA VAL A 145 11.45 0.99 -11.45
C VAL A 145 10.11 0.63 -12.07
N ALA A 146 9.75 1.26 -13.19
CA ALA A 146 8.48 1.01 -13.85
C ALA A 146 8.35 -0.45 -14.36
N ASP A 147 9.42 -0.99 -14.94
CA ASP A 147 9.45 -2.37 -15.42
C ASP A 147 9.24 -3.37 -14.27
N VAL A 148 9.92 -3.16 -13.13
CA VAL A 148 9.76 -4.00 -11.95
C VAL A 148 8.34 -3.93 -11.40
N MET A 149 7.78 -2.72 -11.27
CA MET A 149 6.41 -2.56 -10.78
C MET A 149 5.39 -3.22 -11.71
N SER A 150 5.62 -3.21 -13.04
CA SER A 150 4.81 -3.94 -14.02
C SER A 150 4.85 -5.46 -13.80
N ARG A 151 6.02 -6.03 -13.50
CA ARG A 151 6.18 -7.45 -13.14
C ARG A 151 5.44 -7.80 -11.86
N LEU A 152 5.58 -7.01 -10.80
CA LEU A 152 4.91 -7.24 -9.52
C LEU A 152 3.37 -7.15 -9.63
N ILE A 153 2.87 -6.32 -10.55
CA ILE A 153 1.46 -6.29 -10.94
C ILE A 153 1.06 -7.60 -11.66
N GLY A 154 1.91 -8.10 -12.55
CA GLY A 154 1.74 -9.41 -13.21
C GLY A 154 1.69 -10.58 -12.23
N ASP A 155 2.56 -10.56 -11.21
CA ASP A 155 2.65 -11.54 -10.13
C ASP A 155 1.46 -11.46 -9.15
N GLY A 156 0.65 -10.40 -9.26
CA GLY A 156 -0.52 -10.16 -8.42
C GLY A 156 -0.20 -9.70 -7.00
N LEU A 157 1.04 -9.29 -6.74
CA LEU A 157 1.47 -8.71 -5.46
C LEU A 157 1.00 -7.25 -5.30
N ILE A 158 0.76 -6.58 -6.42
CA ILE A 158 0.14 -5.26 -6.50
C ILE A 158 -1.12 -5.39 -7.36
N ARG A 159 -2.29 -4.95 -6.87
CA ARG A 159 -3.49 -4.95 -7.73
C ARG A 159 -3.34 -3.95 -8.85
N ARG A 160 -3.85 -4.33 -10.02
CA ARG A 160 -3.90 -3.45 -11.20
C ARG A 160 -4.80 -2.25 -10.94
N PRO A 161 -4.31 -1.01 -11.12
CA PRO A 161 -5.12 0.07 -11.63
C PRO A 161 -5.10 -0.03 -13.17
N HIS A 162 -6.02 -0.81 -13.74
CA HIS A 162 -6.30 -0.97 -15.18
C HIS A 162 -5.30 -1.81 -16.02
N PRO A 163 -5.79 -2.58 -17.03
CA PRO A 163 -4.96 -3.02 -18.17
C PRO A 163 -4.64 -1.85 -19.11
N GLY A 164 -3.48 -1.22 -18.98
CA GLY A 164 -3.04 -0.14 -19.88
C GLY A 164 -2.48 1.12 -19.19
N MET A 165 -2.55 1.21 -17.86
CA MET A 165 -1.69 2.11 -17.11
C MET A 165 -0.46 1.33 -16.66
N GLY A 166 0.72 1.78 -17.09
CA GLY A 166 1.96 1.41 -16.42
C GLY A 166 1.90 1.82 -14.93
N PRO A 167 2.87 1.39 -14.11
CA PRO A 167 2.93 1.80 -12.71
C PRO A 167 2.85 3.31 -12.60
N VAL A 168 2.20 3.79 -11.53
CA VAL A 168 2.06 5.23 -11.24
C VAL A 168 3.45 5.78 -10.89
N THR A 169 4.24 6.03 -11.92
CA THR A 169 5.38 6.93 -11.95
C THR A 169 4.90 8.20 -12.67
N SER A 170 5.51 9.36 -12.44
CA SER A 170 5.08 10.64 -13.01
C SER A 170 5.29 10.77 -14.54
N GLY A 171 5.19 9.68 -15.31
CA GLY A 171 5.33 9.64 -16.77
C GLY A 171 4.41 8.58 -17.38
N ARG A 172 3.69 8.96 -18.45
CA ARG A 172 2.76 8.08 -19.18
C ARG A 172 3.51 7.13 -20.13
N GLU A 173 3.15 5.84 -20.14
CA GLU A 173 2.81 5.00 -21.32
C GLU A 173 2.90 3.47 -21.06
N HIS A 174 1.82 2.74 -21.41
CA HIS A 174 1.67 1.30 -21.77
C HIS A 174 2.15 0.21 -20.75
N ALA A 175 1.64 -1.04 -20.65
CA ALA A 175 1.01 -1.99 -21.58
C ALA A 175 0.03 -3.00 -20.89
N ARG A 176 -0.46 -3.99 -21.66
CA ARG A 176 -1.64 -4.88 -21.42
C ARG A 176 -1.28 -6.35 -21.05
N ARG A 177 -2.07 -7.00 -20.16
CA ARG A 177 -2.82 -8.31 -20.33
C ARG A 177 -3.21 -9.01 -19.01
N GLY A 178 -4.44 -9.56 -18.97
CA GLY A 178 -4.88 -10.80 -18.29
C GLY A 178 -5.08 -10.82 -16.77
N ALA A 179 -6.32 -10.66 -16.27
CA ALA A 179 -6.67 -10.73 -14.84
C ALA A 179 -7.44 -12.00 -14.47
N ARG A 180 -6.95 -12.75 -13.48
CA ARG A 180 -7.75 -13.70 -12.68
C ARG A 180 -7.95 -13.09 -11.30
N ARG A 181 -9.20 -13.06 -10.83
CA ARG A 181 -9.54 -12.72 -9.43
C ARG A 181 -9.33 -13.99 -8.59
N HIS A 182 -8.62 -13.87 -7.47
CA HIS A 182 -8.57 -14.90 -6.44
C HIS A 182 -9.31 -14.42 -5.19
N PRO A 183 -10.14 -15.27 -4.56
CA PRO A 183 -10.92 -14.90 -3.38
C PRO A 183 -10.09 -14.99 -2.09
N GLY A 184 -10.28 -14.01 -1.21
CA GLY A 184 -10.09 -14.04 0.26
C GLY A 184 -8.79 -14.65 0.79
N LEU A 185 -7.76 -13.82 1.01
CA LEU A 185 -6.43 -14.31 1.39
C LEU A 185 -5.71 -13.33 2.35
N GLY A 186 -6.31 -13.07 3.51
CA GLY A 186 -5.66 -12.38 4.64
C GLY A 186 -4.97 -13.31 5.65
N GLY A 187 -4.73 -14.59 5.30
CA GLY A 187 -4.27 -15.63 6.23
C GLY A 187 -2.79 -16.01 6.09
N PRO A 188 -2.26 -16.90 6.95
CA PRO A 188 -0.86 -17.34 6.90
C PRO A 188 -0.44 -17.97 5.56
N GLU A 189 -1.34 -18.73 4.91
CA GLU A 189 -1.10 -19.39 3.63
C GLU A 189 -0.94 -18.39 2.48
N SER A 190 -1.67 -17.28 2.51
CA SER A 190 -1.56 -16.26 1.46
C SER A 190 -0.21 -15.53 1.50
N LEU A 191 0.28 -15.25 2.72
CA LEU A 191 1.61 -14.69 2.92
C LEU A 191 2.71 -15.65 2.45
N GLN A 192 2.51 -16.97 2.57
CA GLN A 192 3.44 -17.96 2.00
C GLN A 192 3.43 -17.92 0.46
N HIS A 193 2.26 -17.82 -0.17
CA HIS A 193 2.16 -17.65 -1.62
C HIS A 193 2.81 -16.35 -2.11
N ALA A 194 2.58 -15.23 -1.44
CA ALA A 194 3.24 -13.96 -1.77
C ALA A 194 4.76 -14.08 -1.67
N ARG A 195 5.26 -14.71 -0.60
CA ARG A 195 6.71 -14.98 -0.43
C ARG A 195 7.29 -15.84 -1.53
N ALA A 196 6.55 -16.81 -2.05
CA ALA A 196 7.00 -17.64 -3.16
C ALA A 196 7.17 -16.79 -4.43
N ARG A 197 6.20 -15.93 -4.74
CA ARG A 197 6.22 -15.03 -5.91
C ARG A 197 7.25 -13.91 -5.82
N LEU A 198 7.65 -13.54 -4.60
CA LEU A 198 8.72 -12.58 -4.38
C LEU A 198 10.11 -13.17 -4.64
N ARG A 199 10.27 -14.50 -4.68
CA ARG A 199 11.55 -15.20 -4.87
C ARG A 199 11.81 -15.65 -6.32
N THR A 200 10.80 -15.55 -7.18
CA THR A 200 10.86 -15.83 -8.63
C THR A 200 11.16 -14.56 -9.39
#